data_AF-A0A098L9I0-F1
#
_entry.id   AF-A0A098L9I0-F1
#
_cell.length_a   1.000
_cell.length_b   1.000
_cell.length_c   1.000
_cell.angle_alpha   90.00
_cell.angle_beta   90.00
_cell.angle_gamma   90.00
#
_symmetry.space_group_name_H-M   'P 1'
#
loop_
_entity.id
_entity.type
_entity.pdbx_description
1 polymer ?
#
loop_
_entity_poly.entity_id
_entity_poly.type
_entity_poly.pdbx_seq_one_letter_code
_entity_poly.pdbx_strand_id
1 'polypeptide(L)'
;MDCVSIPFLSIKRSFNNPQWGLQMISNIKDLTFKKNNLKVKFHFDRLHCHDEAGGWGNAEPYMWTVFFKIDGTTCRLNDSLMLEGTATIFTSPGNYGHLADSDVDAGDTMPIPSTIGLKEMTLIPIPVPDTVKKTGIGDIPAFAGCIVVLMEGDRTKAGFQAFDANIQKALNSLIPTLGFAKKDISEEDIRSLTGKIQVKIEDAIKNQQHLLENFQSWINADNTIGTAAFNFSGDQLLAHKLTSLNERWINDNGDWELFGSVNAIEQPSCSERV
;
A
#
# COMPACT_ATOMS: atom_id res chain seq x y z
N MET A 1 6.81 -31.27 -0.20
CA MET A 1 7.77 -31.30 0.92
C MET A 1 7.08 -30.60 2.07
N ASP A 2 6.63 -31.40 3.02
CA ASP A 2 5.58 -31.03 3.96
C ASP A 2 6.12 -30.13 5.09
N CYS A 3 5.39 -29.05 5.38
CA CYS A 3 5.59 -28.28 6.60
C CYS A 3 5.13 -29.14 7.79
N VAL A 4 6.08 -29.72 8.52
CA VAL A 4 5.78 -30.45 9.75
C VAL A 4 5.42 -29.45 10.84
N SER A 5 4.16 -29.46 11.27
CA SER A 5 3.67 -28.78 12.47
C SER A 5 4.37 -29.34 13.72
N ILE A 6 5.04 -28.47 14.46
CA ILE A 6 5.63 -28.82 15.76
C ILE A 6 4.49 -29.01 16.77
N PRO A 7 4.39 -30.16 17.47
CA PRO A 7 3.35 -30.36 18.47
C PRO A 7 3.62 -29.46 19.68
N PHE A 8 2.55 -28.86 20.21
CA PHE A 8 2.53 -28.20 21.51
C PHE A 8 3.07 -29.17 22.58
N LEU A 9 4.32 -28.98 23.02
CA LEU A 9 4.86 -29.71 24.17
C LEU A 9 4.19 -29.18 25.44
N SER A 10 3.27 -29.97 26.00
CA SER A 10 2.82 -29.84 27.39
C SER A 10 3.99 -30.13 28.33
N ILE A 11 4.73 -29.10 28.75
CA ILE A 11 5.79 -29.23 29.74
C ILE A 11 5.16 -29.28 31.14
N LYS A 12 4.93 -30.50 31.66
CA LYS A 12 4.86 -30.77 33.10
C LYS A 12 6.16 -31.49 33.50
N ARG A 13 7.09 -30.79 34.17
CA ARG A 13 7.84 -31.21 35.39
C ARG A 13 9.22 -30.55 35.58
N SER A 14 9.44 -30.19 36.85
CA SER A 14 10.69 -30.19 37.64
C SER A 14 11.83 -29.23 37.26
N PHE A 15 11.75 -28.02 37.80
CA PHE A 15 12.88 -27.10 37.97
C PHE A 15 13.88 -27.65 38.99
N ASN A 16 14.96 -28.28 38.56
CA ASN A 16 16.09 -28.60 39.46
C ASN A 16 17.48 -28.55 38.78
N ASN A 17 17.60 -27.91 37.60
CA ASN A 17 18.90 -27.71 36.96
C ASN A 17 19.12 -26.24 36.55
N PRO A 18 19.99 -25.48 37.25
CA PRO A 18 20.22 -24.05 36.97
C PRO A 18 20.90 -23.77 35.62
N GLN A 19 21.54 -24.77 34.99
CA GLN A 19 22.13 -24.62 33.65
C GLN A 19 21.06 -24.53 32.54
N TRP A 20 19.90 -25.16 32.73
CA TRP A 20 18.80 -25.12 31.74
C TRP A 20 18.06 -23.79 31.73
N GLY A 21 18.05 -23.07 32.86
CA GLY A 21 17.48 -21.74 32.95
C GLY A 21 18.25 -20.72 32.10
N LEU A 22 19.58 -20.82 32.05
CA LEU A 22 20.42 -19.87 31.30
C LEU A 22 20.35 -20.07 29.78
N GLN A 23 20.25 -21.31 29.31
CA GLN A 23 20.08 -21.64 27.88
C GLN A 23 18.67 -21.29 27.36
N MET A 24 17.62 -21.44 28.18
CA MET A 24 16.29 -20.97 27.79
C MET A 24 16.21 -19.43 27.79
N ILE A 25 16.83 -18.75 28.74
CA ILE A 25 16.83 -17.28 28.78
C ILE A 25 17.66 -16.68 27.62
N SER A 26 18.75 -17.34 27.17
CA SER A 26 19.46 -16.90 25.97
C SER A 26 18.61 -17.07 24.71
N ASN A 27 17.90 -18.19 24.58
CA ASN A 27 17.02 -18.46 23.44
C ASN A 27 15.77 -17.55 23.41
N ILE A 28 15.34 -17.01 24.57
CA ILE A 28 14.24 -16.04 24.64
C ILE A 28 14.72 -14.62 24.29
N LYS A 29 15.99 -14.27 24.56
CA LYS A 29 16.55 -12.96 24.16
C LYS A 29 16.82 -12.84 22.65
N ASP A 30 17.00 -13.96 21.96
CA ASP A 30 17.15 -14.01 20.50
C ASP A 30 15.81 -14.07 19.74
N LEU A 31 14.67 -14.04 20.43
CA LEU A 31 13.37 -13.76 19.81
C LEU A 31 13.25 -12.25 19.52
N THR A 32 14.14 -11.72 18.68
CA THR A 32 13.77 -10.52 17.91
C THR A 32 12.58 -10.93 17.07
N PHE A 33 11.41 -10.34 17.34
CA PHE A 33 10.19 -10.60 16.58
C PHE A 33 10.41 -10.12 15.13
N LYS A 34 10.97 -11.00 14.30
CA LYS A 34 11.11 -10.76 12.87
C LYS A 34 9.70 -10.79 12.30
N LYS A 35 9.18 -9.63 11.90
CA LYS A 35 7.92 -9.58 11.16
C LYS A 35 8.07 -10.44 9.89
N ASN A 36 7.03 -11.20 9.57
CA ASN A 36 7.00 -12.00 8.36
C ASN A 36 6.74 -11.10 7.13
N ASN A 37 7.12 -11.59 5.96
CA ASN A 37 6.76 -10.95 4.71
C ASN A 37 5.24 -11.08 4.48
N LEU A 38 4.64 -10.15 3.76
CA LEU A 38 3.23 -10.22 3.38
C LEU A 38 3.09 -10.38 1.88
N LYS A 39 2.23 -11.31 1.44
CA LYS A 39 1.71 -11.33 0.07
C LYS A 39 0.46 -10.48 0.05
N VAL A 40 0.45 -9.44 -0.76
CA VAL A 40 -0.65 -8.49 -0.90
C VAL A 40 -1.18 -8.54 -2.32
N LYS A 41 -2.50 -8.54 -2.45
CA LYS A 41 -3.20 -8.52 -3.73
C LYS A 41 -4.25 -7.42 -3.71
N PHE A 42 -4.10 -6.46 -4.60
CA PHE A 42 -5.11 -5.47 -4.95
C PHE A 42 -5.89 -5.96 -6.16
N HIS A 43 -7.20 -5.76 -6.14
CA HIS A 43 -8.10 -6.14 -7.21
C HIS A 43 -9.28 -5.15 -7.29
N PHE A 44 -9.28 -4.29 -8.30
CA PHE A 44 -10.47 -3.54 -8.73
C PHE A 44 -11.24 -4.37 -9.74
N ASP A 45 -12.53 -4.56 -9.50
CA ASP A 45 -13.36 -5.48 -10.25
C ASP A 45 -14.30 -4.76 -11.22
N ARG A 46 -14.87 -3.62 -10.82
CA ARG A 46 -15.85 -2.90 -11.64
C ARG A 46 -15.92 -1.41 -11.35
N LEU A 47 -16.41 -0.68 -12.33
CA LEU A 47 -16.80 0.72 -12.26
C LEU A 47 -18.29 0.81 -12.61
N HIS A 48 -19.06 1.54 -11.80
CA HIS A 48 -20.48 1.78 -12.04
C HIS A 48 -20.71 3.24 -12.39
N CYS A 49 -21.47 3.48 -13.45
CA CYS A 49 -22.00 4.80 -13.79
C CYS A 49 -23.39 4.93 -13.16
N HIS A 50 -23.58 5.90 -12.26
CA HIS A 50 -24.90 6.27 -11.75
C HIS A 50 -25.54 7.35 -12.63
N ASP A 51 -24.74 8.25 -13.18
CA ASP A 51 -25.10 9.36 -14.07
C ASP A 51 -23.87 9.77 -14.89
N GLU A 52 -23.89 9.72 -16.22
CA GLU A 52 -22.77 10.15 -17.08
C GLU A 52 -22.59 11.68 -17.18
N ALA A 53 -23.42 12.46 -16.47
CA ALA A 53 -23.63 13.89 -16.66
C ALA A 53 -24.29 14.22 -18.02
N GLY A 54 -25.24 15.17 -18.00
CA GLY A 54 -26.20 15.45 -19.09
C GLY A 54 -25.65 16.09 -20.38
N GLY A 55 -24.42 15.78 -20.78
CA GLY A 55 -23.84 16.14 -22.08
C GLY A 55 -24.49 15.37 -23.24
N TRP A 56 -24.33 15.89 -24.47
CA TRP A 56 -24.71 15.15 -25.67
C TRP A 56 -23.56 14.21 -26.08
N GLY A 57 -23.73 12.90 -25.87
CA GLY A 57 -22.75 11.86 -26.20
C GLY A 57 -22.68 10.80 -25.12
N ASN A 58 -21.98 9.69 -25.38
CA ASN A 58 -21.81 8.62 -24.40
C ASN A 58 -20.54 8.83 -23.59
N ALA A 59 -20.51 8.38 -22.33
CA ALA A 59 -19.29 8.44 -21.54
C ALA A 59 -18.24 7.44 -22.01
N GLU A 60 -16.99 7.89 -22.07
CA GLU A 60 -15.82 7.09 -22.43
C GLU A 60 -14.83 7.08 -21.26
N PRO A 61 -15.13 6.32 -20.19
CA PRO A 61 -14.33 6.37 -18.97
C PRO A 61 -12.98 5.68 -19.18
N TYR A 62 -11.95 6.39 -18.73
CA TYR A 62 -10.56 5.98 -18.80
C TYR A 62 -9.95 5.96 -17.40
N MET A 63 -9.20 4.90 -17.06
CA MET A 63 -8.61 4.74 -15.74
C MET A 63 -7.10 4.53 -15.78
N TRP A 64 -6.39 5.35 -15.03
CA TRP A 64 -4.99 5.12 -14.66
C TRP A 64 -4.90 4.53 -13.27
N THR A 65 -3.98 3.59 -13.09
CA THR A 65 -3.78 2.93 -11.80
C THR A 65 -2.30 2.76 -11.52
N VAL A 66 -1.87 3.28 -10.37
CA VAL A 66 -0.50 3.13 -9.87
C VAL A 66 -0.55 2.44 -8.52
N PHE A 67 -0.08 1.21 -8.49
CA PHE A 67 0.16 0.50 -7.24
C PHE A 67 1.54 0.85 -6.71
N PHE A 68 1.74 0.86 -5.40
CA PHE A 68 3.05 1.14 -4.82
C PHE A 68 3.30 0.35 -3.54
N LYS A 69 4.58 0.21 -3.19
CA LYS A 69 5.04 -0.25 -1.88
C LYS A 69 6.19 0.59 -1.35
N ILE A 70 6.23 0.73 -0.03
CA ILE A 70 7.35 1.28 0.75
C ILE A 70 7.73 0.20 1.74
N ASP A 71 8.84 -0.49 1.48
CA ASP A 71 9.19 -1.72 2.19
C ASP A 71 10.71 -1.89 2.32
N GLY A 72 11.14 -2.92 3.06
CA GLY A 72 12.54 -3.20 3.37
C GLY A 72 13.43 -3.55 2.17
N THR A 73 12.89 -3.66 0.95
CA THR A 73 13.72 -3.87 -0.25
C THR A 73 14.48 -2.60 -0.64
N THR A 74 13.87 -1.44 -0.44
CA THR A 74 14.40 -0.15 -0.87
C THR A 74 14.46 0.88 0.25
N CYS A 75 13.79 0.62 1.37
CA CYS A 75 13.73 1.53 2.51
C CYS A 75 14.33 0.91 3.78
N ARG A 76 14.83 1.78 4.66
CA ARG A 76 15.29 1.44 6.01
C ARG A 76 15.10 2.63 6.94
N LEU A 77 15.02 2.36 8.24
CA LEU A 77 15.10 3.41 9.25
C LEU A 77 16.58 3.69 9.54
N ASN A 78 17.00 4.96 9.52
CA ASN A 78 18.38 5.36 9.81
C ASN A 78 18.60 5.64 11.31
N ASP A 79 19.84 5.97 11.69
CA ASP A 79 20.21 6.24 13.09
C ASP A 79 19.53 7.48 13.69
N SER A 80 19.02 8.38 12.83
CA SER A 80 18.18 9.51 13.26
C SER A 80 16.71 9.13 13.39
N LEU A 81 16.39 7.84 13.25
CA LEU A 81 15.04 7.28 13.32
C LEU A 81 14.11 7.85 12.26
N MET A 82 14.68 8.23 11.12
CA MET A 82 13.96 8.68 9.92
C MET A 82 14.06 7.61 8.85
N LEU A 83 13.00 7.46 8.06
CA LEU A 83 12.96 6.54 6.94
C LEU A 83 13.78 7.14 5.80
N GLU A 84 14.61 6.31 5.17
CA GLU A 84 15.34 6.66 3.95
C GLU A 84 15.18 5.56 2.92
N GLY A 85 15.27 5.93 1.64
CA GLY A 85 15.05 5.03 0.52
C GLY A 85 14.09 5.62 -0.52
N THR A 86 13.53 4.73 -1.34
CA THR A 86 12.57 5.08 -2.38
C THR A 86 11.38 4.13 -2.38
N ALA A 87 10.22 4.61 -2.82
CA ALA A 87 9.08 3.76 -3.06
C ALA A 87 9.29 2.94 -4.34
N THR A 88 8.73 1.73 -4.39
CA THR A 88 8.58 0.98 -5.65
C THR A 88 7.17 1.21 -6.18
N ILE A 89 7.04 1.71 -7.40
CA ILE A 89 5.75 1.83 -8.09
C ILE A 89 5.58 0.73 -9.13
N PHE A 90 4.33 0.34 -9.36
CA PHE A 90 3.91 -0.59 -10.40
C PHE A 90 2.80 0.08 -11.18
N THR A 91 3.12 0.45 -12.40
CA THR A 91 2.25 1.29 -13.21
C THR A 91 1.47 0.40 -14.15
N SER A 92 0.17 0.70 -14.29
CA SER A 92 -0.63 0.05 -15.31
C SER A 92 -0.11 0.42 -16.70
N PRO A 93 -0.42 -0.32 -17.75
CA PRO A 93 0.00 0.10 -19.08
C PRO A 93 -0.90 1.27 -19.51
N GLY A 94 -0.31 2.45 -19.61
CA GLY A 94 -1.01 3.74 -19.67
C GLY A 94 -1.92 4.07 -20.85
N ASN A 95 -1.99 3.20 -21.87
CA ASN A 95 -2.75 3.43 -23.11
C ASN A 95 -3.56 2.20 -23.56
N TYR A 96 -4.14 1.46 -22.62
CA TYR A 96 -5.20 0.53 -23.01
C TYR A 96 -6.47 1.34 -23.03
N GLY A 97 -7.11 1.42 -24.20
CA GLY A 97 -8.33 2.18 -24.47
C GLY A 97 -9.43 2.00 -23.42
N HIS A 98 -10.56 2.67 -23.65
CA HIS A 98 -11.66 2.83 -22.70
C HIS A 98 -11.96 1.56 -21.87
N LEU A 99 -12.38 1.76 -20.61
CA LEU A 99 -12.73 0.66 -19.69
C LEU A 99 -13.81 -0.29 -20.25
N ALA A 100 -14.56 0.16 -21.26
CA ALA A 100 -15.51 -0.61 -22.04
C ALA A 100 -15.53 -0.15 -23.51
N ASP A 101 -16.32 -0.81 -24.36
CA ASP A 101 -16.74 -0.25 -25.65
C ASP A 101 -17.40 1.12 -25.38
N SER A 102 -17.23 2.08 -26.29
CA SER A 102 -17.44 3.54 -26.18
C SER A 102 -18.87 4.03 -25.90
N ASP A 103 -19.63 3.32 -25.08
CA ASP A 103 -21.05 3.55 -24.83
C ASP A 103 -21.41 3.12 -23.41
N VAL A 104 -21.20 4.02 -22.44
CA VAL A 104 -21.54 3.80 -21.03
C VAL A 104 -22.68 4.73 -20.66
N ASP A 105 -23.83 4.14 -20.35
CA ASP A 105 -25.04 4.84 -19.92
C ASP A 105 -25.22 4.80 -18.40
N ALA A 106 -26.05 5.70 -17.88
CA ALA A 106 -26.47 5.73 -16.49
C ALA A 106 -27.10 4.39 -16.09
N GLY A 107 -26.55 3.78 -15.04
CA GLY A 107 -26.92 2.46 -14.57
C GLY A 107 -25.98 1.34 -15.02
N ASP A 108 -25.08 1.60 -15.97
CA ASP A 108 -24.16 0.57 -16.45
C ASP A 108 -23.05 0.25 -15.45
N THR A 109 -22.58 -0.99 -15.53
CA THR A 109 -21.45 -1.50 -14.77
C THR A 109 -20.45 -2.13 -15.71
N MET A 110 -19.24 -1.61 -15.73
CA MET A 110 -18.17 -2.13 -16.56
C MET A 110 -17.16 -2.93 -15.74
N PRO A 111 -16.69 -4.08 -16.24
CA PRO A 111 -15.60 -4.78 -15.61
C PRO A 111 -14.29 -4.01 -15.78
N ILE A 112 -13.45 -4.00 -14.75
CA ILE A 112 -12.11 -3.44 -14.84
C ILE A 112 -11.13 -4.53 -15.32
N PRO A 113 -10.41 -4.32 -16.44
CA PRO A 113 -9.41 -5.28 -16.89
C PRO A 113 -8.32 -5.52 -15.87
N SER A 114 -7.90 -6.78 -15.71
CA SER A 114 -6.83 -7.15 -14.75
C SER A 114 -5.49 -6.47 -15.07
N THR A 115 -5.27 -6.04 -16.32
CA THR A 115 -4.06 -5.29 -16.72
C THR A 115 -3.91 -3.95 -16.00
N ILE A 116 -5.00 -3.36 -15.53
CA ILE A 116 -5.00 -2.08 -14.80
C ILE A 116 -5.58 -2.21 -13.38
N GLY A 117 -6.49 -3.17 -13.14
CA GLY A 117 -7.15 -3.35 -11.84
C GLY A 117 -6.49 -4.37 -10.91
N LEU A 118 -5.55 -5.21 -11.38
CA LEU A 118 -4.98 -6.30 -10.57
C LEU A 118 -3.48 -6.09 -10.31
N LYS A 119 -3.08 -6.18 -9.04
CA LYS A 119 -1.67 -6.26 -8.67
C LYS A 119 -1.41 -7.17 -7.48
N GLU A 120 -0.47 -8.09 -7.66
CA GLU A 120 0.11 -8.88 -6.57
C GLU A 120 1.54 -8.39 -6.28
N MET A 121 1.88 -8.28 -4.99
CA MET A 121 3.20 -7.86 -4.53
C MET A 121 3.56 -8.51 -3.19
N THR A 122 4.86 -8.55 -2.89
CA THR A 122 5.36 -8.93 -1.57
C THR A 122 5.84 -7.69 -0.82
N LEU A 123 5.41 -7.55 0.43
CA LEU A 123 5.90 -6.55 1.35
C LEU A 123 6.93 -7.16 2.30
N ILE A 124 8.12 -6.57 2.32
CA ILE A 124 9.19 -6.93 3.25
C ILE A 124 9.21 -5.90 4.40
N PRO A 125 9.16 -6.30 5.68
CA PRO A 125 9.29 -5.37 6.79
C PRO A 125 10.51 -4.45 6.65
N ILE A 126 10.36 -3.20 7.08
CA ILE A 126 11.41 -2.19 6.94
C ILE A 126 12.41 -2.36 8.10
N PRO A 127 13.70 -2.57 7.81
CA PRO A 127 14.70 -2.80 8.84
C PRO A 127 14.93 -1.56 9.70
N VAL A 128 15.13 -1.79 11.01
CA VAL A 128 15.55 -0.76 11.98
C VAL A 128 17.05 -0.87 12.31
N PRO A 129 17.71 0.22 12.75
CA PRO A 129 19.11 0.19 13.15
C PRO A 129 19.38 -0.77 14.30
N ASP A 130 20.61 -1.29 14.41
CA ASP A 130 20.99 -2.21 15.50
C ASP A 130 20.84 -1.59 16.88
N THR A 131 20.97 -0.27 17.00
CA THR A 131 20.72 0.48 18.24
C THR A 131 19.28 0.33 18.71
N VAL A 132 18.32 0.32 17.78
CA VAL A 132 16.90 0.06 18.03
C VAL A 132 16.66 -1.42 18.28
N LYS A 133 17.29 -2.32 17.51
CA LYS A 133 17.14 -3.78 17.74
C LYS A 133 17.57 -4.21 19.13
N LYS A 134 18.62 -3.58 19.68
CA LYS A 134 19.12 -3.84 21.05
C LYS A 134 18.12 -3.48 22.15
N THR A 135 17.09 -2.68 21.86
CA THR A 135 16.01 -2.38 22.81
C THR A 135 14.88 -3.43 22.78
N GLY A 136 15.00 -4.45 21.94
CA GLY A 136 13.97 -5.49 21.74
C GLY A 136 12.97 -5.16 20.62
N ILE A 137 13.12 -4.02 19.96
CA ILE A 137 12.25 -3.59 18.87
C ILE A 137 12.63 -4.30 17.56
N GLY A 138 11.65 -4.96 16.95
CA GLY A 138 11.78 -5.57 15.62
C GLY A 138 11.65 -4.57 14.46
N ASP A 139 11.75 -5.10 13.24
CA ASP A 139 11.53 -4.33 12.01
C ASP A 139 10.11 -3.73 11.97
N ILE A 140 9.95 -2.56 11.34
CA ILE A 140 8.65 -1.86 11.28
C ILE A 140 7.79 -2.38 10.11
N PRO A 141 6.45 -2.25 10.19
CA PRO A 141 5.58 -2.65 9.08
C PRO A 141 5.92 -1.91 7.79
N ALA A 142 5.86 -2.65 6.68
CA ALA A 142 5.87 -2.06 5.34
C ALA A 142 4.51 -1.44 4.99
N PHE A 143 4.47 -0.66 3.91
CA PHE A 143 3.27 -0.01 3.41
C PHE A 143 3.01 -0.41 1.96
N ALA A 144 1.73 -0.53 1.62
CA ALA A 144 1.28 -0.70 0.24
C ALA A 144 0.10 0.21 -0.04
N GLY A 145 -0.08 0.57 -1.29
CA GLY A 145 -1.23 1.35 -1.69
C GLY A 145 -1.46 1.34 -3.19
N CYS A 146 -2.51 2.06 -3.57
CA CYS A 146 -2.92 2.27 -4.93
C CYS A 146 -3.48 3.67 -5.08
N ILE A 147 -3.15 4.30 -6.20
CA ILE A 147 -3.73 5.57 -6.65
C ILE A 147 -4.47 5.28 -7.95
N VAL A 148 -5.72 5.71 -8.02
CA VAL A 148 -6.59 5.57 -9.19
C VAL A 148 -6.99 6.95 -9.67
N VAL A 149 -6.90 7.19 -10.98
CA VAL A 149 -7.41 8.41 -11.62
C VAL A 149 -8.40 7.99 -12.69
N LEU A 150 -9.64 8.46 -12.56
CA LEU A 150 -10.72 8.23 -13.51
C LEU A 150 -10.99 9.52 -14.29
N MET A 151 -11.11 9.41 -15.61
CA MET A 151 -11.19 10.53 -16.54
C MET A 151 -12.13 10.21 -17.70
N GLU A 152 -12.58 11.25 -18.40
CA GLU A 152 -13.26 11.13 -19.69
C GLU A 152 -12.30 11.25 -20.88
N GLY A 153 -12.56 10.41 -21.89
CA GLY A 153 -11.96 10.42 -23.22
C GLY A 153 -10.54 9.88 -23.29
N ASP A 154 -9.95 9.96 -24.48
CA ASP A 154 -8.63 9.41 -24.76
C ASP A 154 -7.49 10.27 -24.16
N ARG A 155 -6.40 9.61 -23.75
CA ARG A 155 -5.20 10.26 -23.20
C ARG A 155 -3.94 9.71 -23.83
N THR A 156 -2.96 10.60 -23.95
CA THR A 156 -1.69 10.24 -24.58
C THR A 156 -0.83 9.38 -23.66
N LYS A 157 0.00 8.52 -24.25
CA LYS A 157 1.07 7.79 -23.54
C LYS A 157 2.06 8.72 -22.84
N ALA A 158 2.39 9.86 -23.46
CA ALA A 158 3.25 10.89 -22.86
C ALA A 158 2.61 11.51 -21.62
N GLY A 159 1.27 11.63 -21.68
CA GLY A 159 0.35 11.70 -20.56
C GLY A 159 0.81 10.79 -19.43
N PHE A 160 0.38 9.55 -19.49
CA PHE A 160 0.63 8.56 -18.45
C PHE A 160 2.09 8.49 -17.92
N GLN A 161 3.09 8.65 -18.77
CA GLN A 161 4.49 8.65 -18.33
C GLN A 161 4.84 9.79 -17.37
N ALA A 162 4.30 10.98 -17.56
CA ALA A 162 4.51 12.09 -16.64
C ALA A 162 3.76 11.86 -15.31
N PHE A 163 2.59 11.22 -15.36
CA PHE A 163 1.88 10.78 -14.16
C PHE A 163 2.73 9.85 -13.30
N ASP A 164 3.23 8.77 -13.90
CA ASP A 164 4.10 7.80 -13.22
C ASP A 164 5.31 8.47 -12.57
N ALA A 165 5.99 9.36 -13.31
CA ALA A 165 7.17 10.07 -12.82
C ALA A 165 6.85 11.00 -11.64
N ASN A 166 5.71 11.68 -11.68
CA ASN A 166 5.28 12.58 -10.61
C ASN A 166 4.87 11.79 -9.36
N ILE A 167 4.16 10.67 -9.49
CA ILE A 167 3.83 9.80 -8.36
C ILE A 167 5.11 9.26 -7.72
N GLN A 168 6.06 8.77 -8.52
CA GLN A 168 7.35 8.31 -8.00
C GLN A 168 8.07 9.41 -7.21
N LYS A 169 8.13 10.63 -7.76
CA LYS A 169 8.78 11.79 -7.12
C LYS A 169 8.10 12.17 -5.81
N ALA A 170 6.77 12.19 -5.79
CA ALA A 170 6.00 12.56 -4.63
C ALA A 170 6.16 11.54 -3.50
N LEU A 171 6.04 10.24 -3.80
CA LEU A 171 6.28 9.17 -2.83
C LEU A 171 7.72 9.22 -2.28
N ASN A 172 8.71 9.46 -3.14
CA ASN A 172 10.11 9.55 -2.72
C ASN A 172 10.39 10.79 -1.85
N SER A 173 9.69 11.89 -2.10
CA SER A 173 9.82 13.12 -1.30
C SER A 173 9.12 13.00 0.05
N LEU A 174 8.10 12.13 0.15
CA LEU A 174 7.41 11.82 1.40
C LEU A 174 8.29 11.00 2.35
N ILE A 175 8.96 9.95 1.85
CA ILE A 175 9.76 9.00 2.63
C ILE A 175 10.66 9.65 3.69
N PRO A 176 11.53 10.64 3.38
CA PRO A 176 12.42 11.25 4.37
C PRO A 176 11.70 12.05 5.46
N THR A 177 10.40 12.30 5.32
CA THR A 177 9.58 12.95 6.37
C THR A 177 8.92 11.94 7.32
N LEU A 178 9.01 10.65 7.02
CA LEU A 178 8.44 9.56 7.80
C LEU A 178 9.47 9.08 8.82
N GLY A 179 9.13 9.08 10.10
CA GLY A 179 10.08 8.72 11.15
C GLY A 179 9.63 9.14 12.54
N PHE A 180 10.48 8.88 13.53
CA PHE A 180 10.23 9.22 14.93
C PHE A 180 10.82 10.59 15.27
N ALA A 181 10.00 11.44 15.90
CA ALA A 181 10.46 12.74 16.41
C ALA A 181 11.20 12.63 17.77
N LYS A 182 11.37 11.42 18.31
CA LYS A 182 11.96 11.19 19.64
C LYS A 182 12.99 10.06 19.63
N LYS A 183 13.99 10.16 20.50
CA LYS A 183 15.14 9.25 20.58
C LYS A 183 14.87 7.96 21.38
N ASP A 184 13.97 8.01 22.35
CA ASP A 184 13.50 6.82 23.07
C ASP A 184 12.19 6.32 22.45
N ILE A 185 12.24 5.14 21.82
CA ILE A 185 11.12 4.48 21.14
C ILE A 185 10.63 3.32 22.00
N SER A 186 9.32 3.27 22.27
CA SER A 186 8.60 2.11 22.80
C SER A 186 7.77 1.42 21.70
N GLU A 187 7.26 0.22 21.95
CA GLU A 187 6.36 -0.47 21.00
C GLU A 187 5.07 0.32 20.70
N GLU A 188 4.58 1.13 21.65
CA GLU A 188 3.43 2.01 21.44
C GLU A 188 3.75 3.15 20.46
N ASP A 189 5.01 3.59 20.43
CA ASP A 189 5.46 4.63 19.50
C ASP A 189 5.56 4.13 18.07
N ILE A 190 5.92 2.86 17.89
CA ILE A 190 5.92 2.22 16.57
C ILE A 190 4.48 2.14 16.03
N ARG A 191 3.52 1.74 16.87
CA ARG A 191 2.10 1.74 16.50
C ARG A 191 1.58 3.14 16.17
N SER A 192 1.96 4.15 16.96
CA SER A 192 1.64 5.56 16.69
C SER A 192 2.30 6.07 15.40
N LEU A 193 3.53 5.63 15.11
CA LEU A 193 4.24 5.98 13.88
C LEU A 193 3.53 5.41 12.66
N THR A 194 3.10 4.14 12.70
CA THR A 194 2.35 3.53 11.60
C THR A 194 1.11 4.36 11.24
N GLY A 195 0.36 4.83 12.25
CA GLY A 195 -0.77 5.74 12.04
C GLY A 195 -0.36 7.10 11.47
N LYS A 196 0.74 7.71 11.95
CA LYS A 196 1.26 8.98 11.42
C LYS A 196 1.76 8.87 9.99
N ILE A 197 2.40 7.74 9.64
CA ILE A 197 2.85 7.47 8.27
C ILE A 197 1.63 7.34 7.37
N GLN A 198 0.60 6.61 7.79
CA GLN A 198 -0.64 6.50 7.04
C GLN A 198 -1.29 7.87 6.82
N VAL A 199 -1.44 8.68 7.87
CA VAL A 199 -1.96 10.06 7.75
C VAL A 199 -1.09 10.90 6.83
N LYS A 200 0.24 10.80 6.91
CA LYS A 200 1.14 11.53 6.01
C LYS A 200 1.09 11.03 4.57
N ILE A 201 0.83 9.76 4.32
CA ILE A 201 0.60 9.23 2.97
C ILE A 201 -0.75 9.76 2.46
N GLU A 202 -1.80 9.70 3.27
CA GLU A 202 -3.12 10.26 2.93
C GLU A 202 -3.04 11.77 2.66
N ASP A 203 -2.37 12.53 3.53
CA ASP A 203 -2.12 13.96 3.40
C ASP A 203 -1.21 14.25 2.22
N ALA A 204 -0.16 13.46 1.99
CA ALA A 204 0.67 13.66 0.82
C ALA A 204 -0.08 13.36 -0.47
N ILE A 205 -1.08 12.47 -0.46
CA ILE A 205 -1.90 12.21 -1.65
C ILE A 205 -3.03 13.25 -1.79
N LYS A 206 -3.59 13.75 -0.68
CA LYS A 206 -4.65 14.79 -0.65
C LYS A 206 -4.10 16.22 -0.81
N ASN A 207 -3.14 16.63 0.03
CA ASN A 207 -2.41 17.91 -0.03
C ASN A 207 -1.38 17.96 -1.15
N GLN A 208 -1.23 16.86 -1.89
CA GLN A 208 -0.68 16.95 -3.23
C GLN A 208 -1.51 17.88 -4.11
N GLN A 209 -2.63 18.48 -3.70
CA GLN A 209 -3.26 19.61 -4.39
C GLN A 209 -2.26 20.57 -5.06
N HIS A 210 -1.11 20.96 -4.52
CA HIS A 210 -0.16 21.79 -5.30
C HIS A 210 0.66 21.06 -6.41
N LEU A 211 0.96 19.77 -6.24
CA LEU A 211 1.64 18.93 -7.25
C LEU A 211 0.63 18.35 -8.25
N LEU A 212 -0.58 18.06 -7.77
CA LEU A 212 -1.76 17.68 -8.50
C LEU A 212 -2.48 18.89 -9.10
N GLU A 213 -2.23 20.14 -8.70
CA GLU A 213 -2.68 21.37 -9.37
C GLU A 213 -1.80 21.59 -10.60
N ASN A 214 -0.49 21.37 -10.46
CA ASN A 214 0.44 21.30 -11.58
C ASN A 214 0.10 20.10 -12.50
N PHE A 215 -0.34 18.98 -11.93
CA PHE A 215 -0.85 17.84 -12.68
C PHE A 215 -2.24 18.11 -13.29
N GLN A 216 -3.17 18.75 -12.59
CA GLN A 216 -4.54 19.15 -13.00
C GLN A 216 -4.48 20.23 -14.08
N SER A 217 -3.42 21.03 -14.12
CA SER A 217 -3.16 21.90 -15.27
C SER A 217 -2.85 21.13 -16.56
N TRP A 218 -2.53 19.83 -16.43
CA TRP A 218 -2.10 18.96 -17.52
C TRP A 218 -3.08 17.80 -17.80
N ILE A 219 -3.74 17.23 -16.79
CA ILE A 219 -5.02 16.54 -16.91
C ILE A 219 -6.08 17.60 -16.74
N ASN A 220 -6.41 18.31 -17.83
CA ASN A 220 -7.43 19.36 -17.86
C ASN A 220 -8.60 18.99 -16.93
N ALA A 221 -8.87 19.84 -15.94
CA ALA A 221 -9.91 19.62 -14.93
C ALA A 221 -11.27 19.26 -15.57
N ASP A 222 -11.54 19.80 -16.76
CA ASP A 222 -12.74 19.58 -17.56
C ASP A 222 -13.02 18.10 -17.91
N ASN A 223 -12.01 17.22 -17.88
CA ASN A 223 -12.19 15.80 -18.27
C ASN A 223 -11.76 14.82 -17.16
N THR A 224 -11.59 15.26 -15.92
CA THR A 224 -11.29 14.35 -14.80
C THR A 224 -12.57 14.04 -14.04
N ILE A 225 -12.94 12.76 -13.97
CA ILE A 225 -14.08 12.30 -13.16
C ILE A 225 -13.67 12.23 -11.69
N GLY A 226 -12.50 11.69 -11.38
CA GLY A 226 -12.14 11.49 -9.97
C GLY A 226 -10.75 10.95 -9.74
N THR A 227 -10.31 11.04 -8.48
CA THR A 227 -9.07 10.41 -8.01
C THR A 227 -9.34 9.73 -6.68
N ALA A 228 -8.82 8.52 -6.51
CA ALA A 228 -8.86 7.75 -5.26
C ALA A 228 -7.46 7.36 -4.84
N ALA A 229 -7.27 7.26 -3.53
CA ALA A 229 -6.02 6.84 -2.93
C ALA A 229 -6.27 5.89 -1.77
N PHE A 230 -5.84 4.64 -1.95
CA PHE A 230 -5.94 3.60 -0.93
C PHE A 230 -4.54 3.29 -0.43
N ASN A 231 -4.34 3.28 0.88
CA ASN A 231 -3.05 2.94 1.46
C ASN A 231 -3.22 2.20 2.77
N PHE A 232 -2.32 1.26 3.03
CA PHE A 232 -2.39 0.36 4.15
C PHE A 232 -0.99 0.07 4.68
N SER A 233 -0.87 0.04 6.01
CA SER A 233 0.25 -0.62 6.65
C SER A 233 0.10 -2.14 6.62
N GLY A 234 1.21 -2.87 6.70
CA GLY A 234 1.20 -4.33 6.80
C GLY A 234 0.38 -4.83 7.99
N ASP A 235 0.36 -4.09 9.10
CA ASP A 235 -0.43 -4.46 10.28
C ASP A 235 -1.95 -4.34 10.02
N GLN A 236 -2.39 -3.31 9.30
CA GLN A 236 -3.80 -3.19 8.88
C GLN A 236 -4.20 -4.30 7.91
N LEU A 237 -3.33 -4.62 6.96
CA LEU A 237 -3.56 -5.68 5.99
C LEU A 237 -3.66 -7.07 6.65
N LEU A 238 -2.90 -7.31 7.73
CA LEU A 238 -3.01 -8.53 8.51
C LEU A 238 -4.27 -8.58 9.39
N ALA A 239 -4.64 -7.46 10.01
CA ALA A 239 -5.84 -7.36 10.82
C ALA A 239 -7.11 -7.60 9.99
N HIS A 240 -7.11 -7.13 8.74
CA HIS A 240 -8.22 -7.23 7.80
C HIS A 240 -7.78 -8.00 6.56
N LYS A 241 -7.79 -9.33 6.64
CA LYS A 241 -7.36 -10.24 5.56
C LYS A 241 -7.99 -9.93 4.20
N LEU A 242 -9.21 -9.41 4.19
CA LEU A 242 -9.90 -8.89 3.02
C LEU A 242 -10.57 -7.56 3.40
N THR A 243 -10.21 -6.50 2.70
CA THR A 243 -10.78 -5.16 2.85
C THR A 243 -11.40 -4.75 1.53
N SER A 244 -12.68 -4.39 1.54
CA SER A 244 -13.35 -3.81 0.38
C SER A 244 -12.81 -2.41 0.10
N LEU A 245 -12.55 -2.11 -1.16
CA LEU A 245 -12.19 -0.80 -1.65
C LEU A 245 -13.39 -0.24 -2.40
N ASN A 246 -13.77 0.99 -2.09
CA ASN A 246 -14.85 1.68 -2.74
C ASN A 246 -14.57 3.18 -2.73
N GLU A 247 -14.84 3.85 -3.85
CA GLU A 247 -14.80 5.31 -3.94
C GLU A 247 -15.92 5.74 -4.89
N ARG A 248 -16.71 6.75 -4.49
CA ARG A 248 -17.72 7.37 -5.34
C ARG A 248 -17.37 8.83 -5.57
N TRP A 249 -17.39 9.24 -6.83
CA TRP A 249 -17.17 10.62 -7.25
C TRP A 249 -18.47 11.18 -7.81
N ILE A 250 -18.89 12.34 -7.30
CA ILE A 250 -20.07 13.07 -7.78
C ILE A 250 -19.61 14.49 -8.12
N ASN A 251 -19.61 14.85 -9.40
CA ASN A 251 -19.24 16.18 -9.87
C ASN A 251 -19.87 16.47 -11.25
N ASP A 252 -19.43 17.56 -11.88
CA ASP A 252 -19.96 18.02 -13.17
C ASP A 252 -19.67 17.04 -14.33
N ASN A 253 -18.73 16.09 -14.14
CA ASN A 253 -18.39 15.02 -15.08
C ASN A 253 -19.06 13.67 -14.70
N GLY A 254 -20.12 13.73 -13.88
CA GLY A 254 -21.00 12.59 -13.59
C GLY A 254 -20.89 12.04 -12.16
N ASP A 255 -21.58 10.94 -11.97
CA ASP A 255 -21.66 10.17 -10.74
C ASP A 255 -21.15 8.75 -10.98
N TRP A 256 -19.98 8.45 -10.44
CA TRP A 256 -19.21 7.25 -10.74
C TRP A 256 -18.75 6.56 -9.48
N GLU A 257 -18.80 5.22 -9.45
CA GLU A 257 -18.42 4.45 -8.28
C GLU A 257 -17.48 3.28 -8.63
N LEU A 258 -16.28 3.33 -8.06
CA LEU A 258 -15.26 2.30 -8.17
C LEU A 258 -15.45 1.24 -7.09
N PHE A 259 -15.27 -0.03 -7.47
CA PHE A 259 -15.29 -1.16 -6.54
C PHE A 259 -14.02 -2.00 -6.67
N GLY A 260 -13.60 -2.55 -5.54
CA GLY A 260 -12.49 -3.46 -5.48
C GLY A 260 -12.26 -4.06 -4.10
N SER A 261 -11.08 -4.61 -3.93
CA SER A 261 -10.62 -5.21 -2.67
C SER A 261 -9.11 -5.22 -2.58
N VAL A 262 -8.61 -5.27 -1.35
CA VAL A 262 -7.24 -5.65 -1.04
C VAL A 262 -7.26 -6.82 -0.07
N ASN A 263 -6.42 -7.81 -0.32
CA ASN A 263 -6.23 -8.93 0.60
C ASN A 263 -4.76 -9.18 0.87
N ALA A 264 -4.47 -9.67 2.07
CA ALA A 264 -3.11 -10.01 2.47
C ALA A 264 -3.04 -11.33 3.23
N ILE A 265 -1.94 -12.05 2.99
CA ILE A 265 -1.59 -13.26 3.72
C ILE A 265 -0.15 -13.17 4.20
N GLU A 266 0.07 -13.64 5.43
CA GLU A 266 1.40 -13.76 5.99
C GLU A 266 2.18 -14.85 5.26
N GLN A 267 3.42 -14.53 4.87
CA GLN A 267 4.37 -15.49 4.34
C GLN A 267 5.40 -15.82 5.42
N PRO A 268 5.38 -17.02 6.01
CA PRO A 268 6.36 -17.40 7.01
C PRO A 268 7.77 -17.28 6.41
N SER A 269 8.64 -16.50 7.05
CA SER A 269 10.05 -16.55 6.71
C SER A 269 10.59 -17.90 7.18
N CYS A 270 11.08 -18.75 6.27
CA CYS A 270 11.83 -19.93 6.67
C CYS A 270 12.99 -19.46 7.56
N SER A 271 13.01 -19.89 8.82
CA SER A 271 14.19 -19.74 9.66
C SER A 271 15.29 -20.59 9.03
N GLU A 272 16.40 -19.99 8.61
CA GLU A 272 17.63 -20.74 8.42
C GLU A 272 17.92 -21.43 9.75
N ARG A 273 17.91 -22.77 9.75
CA ARG A 273 18.50 -23.52 10.86
C ARG A 273 19.99 -23.20 10.83
N VAL A 274 20.46 -22.43 11.81
CA VAL A 274 21.88 -22.38 12.17
C VAL A 274 22.24 -23.70 12.84
#